data_AF-A0A2J8RYQ6-F1
#
_entry.id   AF-A0A2J8RYQ6-F1
#
_cell.length_a   1.000
_cell.length_b   1.000
_cell.length_c   1.000
_cell.angle_alpha   90.00
_cell.angle_beta   90.00
_cell.angle_gamma   90.00
#
_symmetry.space_group_name_H-M   'P 1'
#
loop_
_entity.id
_entity.type
_entity.pdbx_description
1 polymer ?
#
loop_
_entity_poly.entity_id
_entity_poly.type
_entity_poly.pdbx_seq_one_letter_code
_entity_poly.pdbx_strand_id
1 'polypeptide(L)'
;MDMRTSALSKKPWWTLPQNFHAPMVFHMEEDQEELIFGHGDTYLRCIEVHSHTLIQLESWFTATGQTRVTVVGPHRARQWLLHMFYCVGSQDSYHHARGLEMLERVRSQPLTNDDLVTSISVPPYTGD
;
A
#
# COMPACT_ATOMS: atom_id res chain seq x y z
N MET A 1 15.16 -17.11 16.12
CA MET A 1 15.14 -17.75 14.80
C MET A 1 13.77 -18.43 14.65
N ASP A 2 12.79 -17.70 14.12
CA ASP A 2 11.49 -18.25 13.71
C ASP A 2 11.05 -17.51 12.44
N MET A 3 11.83 -17.71 11.37
CA MET A 3 11.44 -17.28 10.03
C MET A 3 10.38 -18.28 9.53
N ARG A 4 9.18 -18.21 10.10
CA ARG A 4 8.01 -18.82 9.47
C ARG A 4 7.73 -18.02 8.21
N THR A 5 8.24 -18.54 7.12
CA THR A 5 7.73 -18.43 5.77
C THR A 5 6.21 -18.49 5.83
N SER A 6 5.55 -17.35 6.00
CA SER A 6 4.11 -17.22 5.81
C SER A 6 3.89 -17.24 4.30
N ALA A 7 4.06 -18.42 3.70
CA ALA A 7 3.23 -18.81 2.59
C ALA A 7 1.81 -18.45 3.01
N LEU A 8 1.16 -17.58 2.23
CA LEU A 8 -0.24 -17.17 2.40
C LEU A 8 -1.02 -18.29 3.07
N SER A 9 -1.36 -18.11 4.36
CA SER A 9 -2.10 -19.13 5.08
C SER A 9 -3.33 -19.49 4.25
N LYS A 10 -3.70 -20.77 4.16
CA LYS A 10 -4.96 -21.18 3.46
C LYS A 10 -6.19 -20.42 3.96
N LYS A 11 -6.12 -19.86 5.16
CA LYS A 11 -7.15 -19.00 5.73
C LYS A 11 -7.08 -17.60 5.14
N PRO A 12 -8.21 -17.00 4.75
CA PRO A 12 -8.24 -15.63 4.26
C PRO A 12 -7.59 -14.66 5.25
N TRP A 13 -6.89 -13.65 4.74
CA TRP A 13 -6.10 -12.73 5.57
C TRP A 13 -6.93 -12.05 6.67
N TRP A 14 -8.20 -11.74 6.40
CA TRP A 14 -9.10 -11.09 7.35
C TRP A 14 -9.55 -11.97 8.52
N THR A 15 -9.18 -13.25 8.54
CA THR A 15 -9.48 -14.17 9.66
C THR A 15 -8.40 -14.17 10.75
N LEU A 16 -7.26 -13.51 10.50
CA LEU A 16 -6.15 -13.42 11.43
C LEU A 16 -6.18 -12.06 12.15
N PRO A 17 -6.47 -12.00 13.47
CA PRO A 17 -6.52 -10.74 14.23
C PRO A 17 -5.23 -9.92 14.12
N GLN A 18 -4.08 -10.59 13.93
CA GLN A 18 -2.78 -9.95 13.77
C GLN A 18 -2.71 -8.97 12.60
N ASN A 19 -3.51 -9.20 11.56
CA ASN A 19 -3.56 -8.31 10.39
C ASN A 19 -4.27 -6.98 10.65
N PHE A 20 -5.01 -6.89 11.77
CA PHE A 20 -5.68 -5.66 12.20
C PHE A 20 -4.90 -4.93 13.30
N HIS A 21 -3.85 -5.54 13.85
CA HIS A 21 -2.98 -4.87 14.80
C HIS A 21 -2.07 -3.86 14.10
N ALA A 22 -1.96 -2.66 14.70
CA ALA A 22 -1.14 -1.54 14.23
C ALA A 22 -1.41 -1.21 12.75
N PRO A 23 -2.59 -0.67 12.41
CA PRO A 23 -2.87 -0.17 11.06
C PRO A 23 -1.80 0.83 10.61
N MET A 24 -1.55 0.88 9.31
CA MET A 24 -0.75 1.95 8.72
C MET A 24 -1.64 3.16 8.46
N VAL A 25 -1.31 4.32 9.02
CA VAL A 25 -2.11 5.55 8.91
C VAL A 25 -1.20 6.70 8.48
N PHE A 26 -1.58 7.42 7.43
CA PHE A 26 -0.83 8.57 6.92
C PHE A 26 -1.77 9.53 6.16
N HIS A 27 -1.26 10.72 5.82
CA HIS A 27 -1.98 11.72 5.02
C HIS A 27 -1.49 11.68 3.56
N MET A 28 -2.41 11.83 2.62
CA MET A 28 -2.16 11.83 1.19
C MET A 28 -2.79 13.08 0.56
N GLU A 29 -2.10 13.72 -0.38
CA GLU A 29 -2.66 14.83 -1.15
C GLU A 29 -3.76 14.35 -2.10
N GLU A 30 -4.72 15.22 -2.42
CA GLU A 30 -5.90 14.90 -3.25
C GLU A 30 -5.51 14.43 -4.67
N ASP A 31 -4.50 15.06 -5.28
CA ASP A 31 -4.01 14.70 -6.61
C ASP A 31 -3.36 13.31 -6.62
N GLN A 32 -2.61 12.99 -5.57
CA GLN A 32 -2.01 11.68 -5.39
C GLN A 32 -3.09 10.61 -5.12
N GLU A 33 -4.11 10.92 -4.32
CA GLU A 33 -5.25 10.05 -4.06
C GLU A 33 -6.00 9.72 -5.34
N GLU A 34 -6.38 10.73 -6.13
CA GLU A 34 -7.09 10.54 -7.39
C GLU A 34 -6.24 9.74 -8.39
N LEU A 35 -4.93 9.96 -8.41
CA LEU A 35 -4.00 9.17 -9.23
C LEU A 35 -3.98 7.70 -8.83
N ILE A 36 -4.02 7.38 -7.53
CA ILE A 36 -3.87 6.01 -6.98
C ILE A 36 -5.20 5.25 -6.93
N PHE A 37 -6.26 5.89 -6.48
CA PHE A 37 -7.57 5.25 -6.28
C PHE A 37 -8.55 5.54 -7.42
N GLY A 38 -8.23 6.48 -8.30
CA GLY A 38 -9.06 6.87 -9.42
C GLY A 38 -10.21 7.79 -9.00
N HIS A 39 -10.79 8.49 -9.96
CA HIS A 39 -11.96 9.31 -9.71
C HIS A 39 -13.09 8.45 -9.12
N GLY A 40 -13.68 8.89 -8.01
CA GLY A 40 -14.72 8.15 -7.30
C GLY A 40 -14.29 6.76 -6.83
N ASP A 41 -13.01 6.58 -6.47
CA ASP A 41 -12.44 5.34 -5.92
C ASP A 41 -12.53 4.12 -6.85
N THR A 42 -12.58 4.35 -8.17
CA THR A 42 -12.75 3.31 -9.20
C THR A 42 -11.75 2.15 -9.11
N TYR A 43 -10.53 2.39 -8.61
CA TYR A 43 -9.50 1.38 -8.41
C TYR A 43 -9.33 0.92 -6.96
N LEU A 44 -9.99 1.56 -5.98
CA LEU A 44 -9.83 1.20 -4.57
C LEU A 44 -10.11 -0.29 -4.33
N ARG A 45 -11.24 -0.79 -4.86
CA ARG A 45 -11.64 -2.18 -4.66
C ARG A 45 -10.65 -3.18 -5.28
N CYS A 46 -10.13 -2.91 -6.48
CA CYS A 46 -9.17 -3.84 -7.09
C CYS A 46 -7.85 -3.84 -6.33
N ILE A 47 -7.39 -2.66 -5.86
CA ILE A 47 -6.16 -2.55 -5.06
C ILE A 47 -6.30 -3.32 -3.75
N GLU A 48 -7.41 -3.20 -3.02
CA GLU A 48 -7.69 -3.98 -1.81
C GLU A 48 -7.62 -5.49 -2.05
N VAL A 49 -8.33 -5.96 -3.09
CA VAL A 49 -8.38 -7.38 -3.43
C VAL A 49 -7.00 -7.90 -3.84
N HIS A 50 -6.30 -7.17 -4.70
CA HIS A 50 -5.01 -7.58 -5.25
C HIS A 50 -3.88 -7.50 -4.23
N SER A 51 -3.93 -6.55 -3.30
CA SER A 51 -2.94 -6.44 -2.23
C SER A 51 -3.26 -7.29 -1.01
N HIS A 52 -4.46 -7.90 -0.93
CA HIS A 52 -4.96 -8.55 0.27
C HIS A 52 -4.99 -7.62 1.48
N THR A 53 -5.46 -6.40 1.29
CA THR A 53 -5.62 -5.39 2.35
C THR A 53 -7.03 -4.81 2.34
N LEU A 54 -7.37 -4.10 3.40
CA LEU A 54 -8.52 -3.19 3.44
C LEU A 54 -7.96 -1.77 3.59
N ILE A 55 -8.47 -0.84 2.80
CA ILE A 55 -8.03 0.53 2.72
C ILE A 55 -9.24 1.43 3.00
N GLN A 56 -9.13 2.23 4.04
CA GLN A 56 -10.12 3.25 4.37
C GLN A 56 -9.57 4.61 3.97
N LEU A 57 -10.33 5.32 3.14
CA LEU A 57 -10.08 6.69 2.73
C LEU A 57 -11.04 7.62 3.49
N GLU A 58 -10.49 8.64 4.12
CA GLU A 58 -11.25 9.70 4.76
C GLU A 58 -10.85 11.03 4.12
N SER A 59 -11.60 11.42 3.08
CA SER A 59 -11.36 12.64 2.30
C SER A 59 -11.48 13.90 3.14
N TRP A 60 -10.78 14.97 2.76
CA TRP A 60 -10.85 16.28 3.42
C TRP A 60 -10.57 16.20 4.93
N PHE A 61 -9.68 15.30 5.33
CA PHE A 61 -9.38 15.05 6.73
C PHE A 61 -8.66 16.23 7.38
N THR A 62 -7.81 16.93 6.62
CA THR A 62 -7.10 18.13 7.09
C THR A 62 -7.70 19.40 6.47
N ALA A 63 -7.40 20.56 7.09
CA ALA A 63 -7.83 21.86 6.57
C ALA A 63 -7.22 22.20 5.20
N THR A 64 -6.14 21.52 4.80
CA THR A 64 -5.52 21.65 3.48
C THR A 64 -6.12 20.69 2.45
N GLY A 65 -7.10 19.87 2.83
CA GLY A 65 -7.78 18.94 1.94
C GLY A 65 -7.14 17.56 1.83
N GLN A 66 -6.10 17.27 2.61
CA GLN A 66 -5.46 15.94 2.58
C GLN A 66 -6.40 14.86 3.07
N THR A 67 -6.28 13.69 2.47
CA THR A 67 -7.02 12.49 2.82
C THR A 67 -6.25 11.68 3.84
N ARG A 68 -6.93 11.21 4.89
CA ARG A 68 -6.34 10.21 5.81
C ARG A 68 -6.55 8.83 5.22
N VAL A 69 -5.44 8.14 4.97
CA VAL A 69 -5.43 6.78 4.44
C VAL A 69 -5.08 5.82 5.56
N THR A 70 -5.95 4.84 5.81
CA THR A 70 -5.73 3.77 6.78
C THR A 70 -5.68 2.42 6.06
N VAL A 71 -4.61 1.65 6.25
CA VAL A 71 -4.43 0.33 5.64
C VAL A 71 -4.27 -0.75 6.71
N VAL A 72 -5.11 -1.78 6.64
CA VAL A 72 -5.02 -3.01 7.45
C VAL A 72 -4.81 -4.22 6.56
N GLY A 73 -4.10 -5.22 7.07
CA GLY A 73 -3.75 -6.41 6.30
C GLY A 73 -2.40 -6.99 6.69
N PRO A 74 -1.94 -8.01 5.94
CA PRO A 74 -0.64 -8.63 6.14
C PRO A 74 0.48 -7.59 6.13
N HIS A 75 1.42 -7.70 7.06
CA HIS A 75 2.49 -6.71 7.24
C HIS A 75 3.25 -6.40 5.94
N ARG A 76 3.65 -7.43 5.18
CA ARG A 76 4.37 -7.26 3.92
C ARG A 76 3.54 -6.54 2.84
N ALA A 77 2.25 -6.81 2.77
CA ALA A 77 1.37 -6.13 1.82
C ALA A 77 1.23 -4.65 2.17
N ARG A 78 1.11 -4.32 3.47
CA ARG A 78 1.10 -2.94 3.94
C ARG A 78 2.41 -2.21 3.61
N GLN A 79 3.56 -2.85 3.83
CA GLN A 79 4.87 -2.27 3.47
C GLN A 79 5.02 -2.06 1.97
N TRP A 80 4.56 -3.02 1.16
CA TRP A 80 4.57 -2.88 -0.30
C TRP A 80 3.72 -1.69 -0.77
N LEU A 81 2.50 -1.55 -0.23
CA LEU A 81 1.61 -0.42 -0.53
C LEU A 81 2.21 0.91 -0.07
N LEU A 82 2.80 0.97 1.13
CA LEU A 82 3.47 2.17 1.63
C LEU A 82 4.56 2.65 0.66
N HIS A 83 5.38 1.72 0.21
CA HIS A 83 6.46 2.01 -0.72
C HIS A 83 5.91 2.48 -2.07
N MET A 84 4.85 1.84 -2.57
CA MET A 84 4.17 2.31 -3.79
C MET A 84 3.64 3.74 -3.61
N PHE A 85 2.91 4.02 -2.53
CA PHE A 85 2.37 5.35 -2.25
C PHE A 85 3.47 6.41 -2.14
N TYR A 86 4.56 6.10 -1.43
CA TYR A 86 5.72 6.97 -1.33
C TYR A 86 6.35 7.26 -2.69
N CYS A 87 6.57 6.22 -3.50
CA CYS A 87 7.15 6.37 -4.83
C CYS A 87 6.25 7.18 -5.76
N VAL A 88 4.93 6.95 -5.76
CA VAL A 88 3.98 7.73 -6.56
C VAL A 88 3.97 9.20 -6.14
N GLY A 89 4.06 9.51 -4.83
CA GLY A 89 4.14 10.89 -4.33
C GLY A 89 5.53 11.55 -4.43
N SER A 90 6.55 10.83 -4.91
CA SER A 90 7.92 11.34 -4.95
C SER A 90 8.12 12.38 -6.05
N GLN A 91 8.87 13.44 -5.75
CA GLN A 91 9.32 14.43 -6.75
C GLN A 91 10.51 13.91 -7.59
N ASP A 92 11.23 12.90 -7.10
CA ASP A 92 12.29 12.24 -7.86
C ASP A 92 11.67 11.42 -9.01
N SER A 93 12.11 11.69 -10.24
CA SER A 93 11.52 11.11 -11.45
C SER A 93 11.71 9.61 -11.55
N TYR A 94 12.82 9.08 -11.04
CA TYR A 94 13.08 7.64 -11.02
C TYR A 94 12.13 6.92 -10.04
N HIS A 95 11.99 7.45 -8.83
CA HIS A 95 11.04 6.93 -7.84
C HIS A 95 9.59 7.07 -8.31
N HIS A 96 9.24 8.18 -8.95
CA HIS A 96 7.90 8.39 -9.49
C HIS A 96 7.56 7.37 -10.58
N ALA A 97 8.44 7.18 -11.57
CA ALA A 97 8.26 6.19 -12.63
C ALA A 97 8.08 4.77 -12.05
N ARG A 98 8.92 4.39 -11.08
CA ARG A 98 8.78 3.10 -10.38
C ARG A 98 7.47 2.99 -9.61
N GLY A 99 7.01 4.08 -8.99
CA GLY A 99 5.71 4.14 -8.32
C GLY A 99 4.56 3.85 -9.26
N LEU A 100 4.60 4.40 -10.48
CA LEU A 100 3.59 4.16 -11.52
C LEU A 100 3.61 2.69 -11.99
N GLU A 101 4.78 2.07 -12.16
CA GLU A 101 4.89 0.64 -12.48
C GLU A 101 4.29 -0.24 -11.39
N MET A 102 4.57 0.08 -10.12
CA MET A 102 3.97 -0.62 -8.98
C MET A 102 2.44 -0.43 -8.96
N LEU A 103 1.95 0.79 -9.18
CA LEU A 103 0.53 1.09 -9.23
C LEU A 103 -0.19 0.28 -10.34
N GLU A 104 0.37 0.25 -11.54
CA GLU A 104 -0.14 -0.57 -12.65
C GLU A 104 -0.14 -2.07 -12.28
N ARG A 105 0.93 -2.54 -11.65
CA ARG A 105 1.08 -3.94 -11.22
C ARG A 105 -0.02 -4.38 -10.26
N VAL A 106 -0.35 -3.57 -9.25
CA VAL A 106 -1.40 -3.91 -8.27
C VAL A 106 -2.80 -3.68 -8.80
N ARG A 107 -3.00 -2.75 -9.75
CA ARG A 107 -4.29 -2.58 -10.43
C ARG A 107 -4.61 -3.75 -11.37
N SER A 108 -3.60 -4.32 -12.01
CA SER A 108 -3.77 -5.36 -13.04
C SER A 108 -3.90 -6.77 -12.47
N GLN A 109 -3.17 -7.10 -11.40
CA GLN A 109 -3.14 -8.46 -10.86
C GLN A 109 -2.85 -8.52 -9.35
N PRO A 110 -3.26 -9.59 -8.65
CA PRO A 110 -2.87 -9.82 -7.27
C PRO A 110 -1.36 -9.81 -7.04
N LEU A 111 -0.93 -9.30 -5.89
CA LEU A 111 0.46 -9.33 -5.45
C LEU A 111 0.87 -10.75 -5.09
N THR A 112 2.03 -11.16 -5.59
CA THR A 112 2.69 -12.42 -5.29
C THR A 112 3.74 -12.24 -4.20
N ASN A 113 4.26 -13.34 -3.67
CA ASN A 113 5.36 -13.27 -2.70
C ASN A 113 6.60 -12.58 -3.29
N ASP A 114 6.85 -12.71 -4.59
CA ASP A 114 8.01 -12.11 -5.25
C ASP A 114 7.91 -10.58 -5.28
N ASP A 115 6.70 -10.05 -5.53
CA ASP A 115 6.44 -8.61 -5.45
C ASP A 115 6.73 -8.08 -4.03
N LEU A 116 6.25 -8.81 -3.01
CA LEU A 116 6.41 -8.45 -1.61
C LEU A 116 7.88 -8.46 -1.16
N VAL A 117 8.68 -9.43 -1.62
CA VAL A 117 10.11 -9.52 -1.28
C VAL A 117 10.92 -8.41 -1.97
N THR A 118 10.64 -8.15 -3.25
CA THR A 118 11.38 -7.16 -4.05
C THR A 118 11.20 -5.73 -3.51
N SER A 119 10.07 -5.44 -2.89
CA SER A 119 9.78 -4.13 -2.29
C SER A 119 10.62 -3.81 -1.03
N ILE A 120 11.13 -4.83 -0.32
CA ILE A 120 11.87 -4.68 0.95
C ILE A 120 13.35 -4.37 0.71
N SER A 121 13.86 -4.56 -0.51
CA SER A 121 15.26 -4.32 -0.85
C SER A 121 15.64 -2.83 -0.98
N VAL A 122 14.70 -1.90 -0.74
CA VAL A 122 15.04 -0.48 -0.62
C VAL A 122 15.53 -0.25 0.81
N PRO A 123 16.76 0.25 1.01
CA PRO A 123 17.31 0.41 2.35
C PRO A 123 16.43 1.37 3.18
N PRO A 124 16.31 1.14 4.50
CA PRO A 124 15.68 2.12 5.37
C PRO A 124 16.48 3.41 5.25
N TYR A 125 15.80 4.52 4.99
CA TYR A 125 16.39 5.85 5.09
C TYR A 125 16.92 5.99 6.52
N THR A 126 18.24 5.91 6.71
CA THR A 126 18.89 6.50 7.88
C THR A 126 18.85 8.00 7.64
N GLY A 127 17.79 8.65 8.12
CA GLY A 127 17.79 10.09 8.27
C GLY A 127 18.80 10.45 9.35
N ASP A 128 19.80 11.24 8.97
CA ASP A 128 20.57 12.08 9.90
C ASP A 128 19.67 13.20 10.46
#